data_AF-G0EE04-F1
#
_entry.id   AF-G0EE04-F1
#
_cell.length_a   1.000
_cell.length_b   1.000
_cell.length_c   1.000
_cell.angle_alpha   90.00
_cell.angle_beta   90.00
_cell.angle_gamma   90.00
#
_symmetry.space_group_name_H-M   'P 1'
#
loop_
_entity.id
_entity.type
_entity.pdbx_description
1 polymer ?
#
loop_
_entity_poly.entity_id
_entity_poly.type
_entity_poly.pdbx_seq_one_letter_code
_entity_poly.pdbx_strand_id
1 'polypeptide(L)'
;MQRVIDYGFLRNLDEWVRMQKKVLETFQKVEKDVEEGDRLQLILATRAAFQHMMRTIKAFDHWLQDPVIISHITREMLIEVWQVMYKVLTELLEIDIKHTSEMRQLLEKLAREGKLNPLAAAVKSEEEEEQRRPPTLSV
;
A
#
# COMPACT_ATOMS: atom_id res chain seq x y z
N MET A 1 17.86 5.73 39.52
CA MET A 1 18.24 5.81 38.10
C MET A 1 17.31 6.83 37.45
N GLN A 2 17.82 8.03 37.13
CA GLN A 2 17.00 9.09 36.51
C GLN A 2 16.67 8.65 35.08
N ARG A 3 15.39 8.46 34.74
CA ARG A 3 14.99 8.22 33.35
C ARG A 3 15.15 9.54 32.60
N VAL A 4 16.09 9.59 31.67
CA VAL A 4 16.31 10.75 30.81
C VAL A 4 15.58 10.49 29.50
N ILE A 5 14.71 11.43 29.09
CA ILE A 5 14.10 11.41 27.76
C ILE A 5 15.20 11.73 26.76
N ASP A 6 15.38 10.85 25.76
CA ASP A 6 16.26 11.16 24.64
C ASP A 6 15.58 12.22 23.75
N TYR A 7 16.03 13.47 23.89
CA TYR A 7 15.55 14.58 23.07
C TYR A 7 15.88 14.42 21.56
N GLY A 8 16.87 13.57 21.21
CA GLY A 8 17.15 13.19 19.83
C GLY A 8 16.03 12.33 19.24
N PHE A 9 15.54 11.34 20.00
CA PHE A 9 14.39 10.53 19.63
C PHE A 9 13.13 11.37 19.40
N LEU A 10 12.83 12.32 20.31
CA LEU A 10 11.68 13.22 20.15
C LEU A 10 11.78 14.08 18.88
N ARG A 11 12.96 14.62 18.58
CA ARG A 11 13.18 15.40 17.34
C ARG A 11 12.94 14.56 16.09
N ASN A 12 13.37 13.31 16.09
CA ASN A 12 13.14 12.39 14.97
C ASN A 12 11.64 12.14 14.75
N LEU A 13 10.85 12.04 15.83
CA LEU A 13 9.39 11.93 15.72
C LEU A 13 8.76 13.20 15.12
N ASP A 14 9.20 14.39 15.53
CA ASP A 14 8.71 15.66 14.98
C ASP A 14 9.02 15.79 13.47
N GLU A 15 10.24 15.42 13.07
CA GLU A 15 10.65 15.42 11.66
C GLU A 15 9.81 14.42 10.84
N TRP A 16 9.55 13.24 11.40
CA TRP A 16 8.69 12.25 10.78
C TRP A 16 7.27 12.78 10.58
N VAL A 17 6.66 13.37 11.61
CA VAL A 17 5.32 13.98 11.51
C VAL A 17 5.29 15.08 10.45
N ARG A 18 6.32 15.93 10.42
CA ARG A 18 6.44 16.99 9.41
C ARG A 18 6.51 16.41 8.00
N MET A 19 7.24 15.32 7.80
CA MET A 19 7.33 14.65 6.50
C MET A 19 5.98 14.07 6.07
N GLN A 20 5.27 13.38 6.98
CA GLN A 20 3.96 12.79 6.69
C GLN A 20 2.93 13.86 6.30
N LYS A 21 2.93 15.03 6.97
CA LYS A 21 2.06 16.16 6.60
C LYS A 21 2.32 16.66 5.18
N LYS A 22 3.60 16.80 4.79
CA LYS A 22 3.96 17.23 3.42
C LYS A 22 3.53 16.20 2.37
N VAL A 23 3.68 14.91 2.67
CA VAL A 23 3.24 13.83 1.78
C VAL A 23 1.72 13.86 1.63
N LEU A 24 0.98 14.05 2.72
CA LEU A 24 -0.48 14.21 2.69
C LEU A 24 -0.92 15.38 1.79
N GLU A 25 -0.33 16.57 1.98
CA GLU A 25 -0.62 17.74 1.14
C GLU A 25 -0.31 17.48 -0.35
N THR A 26 0.73 16.69 -0.63
CA THR A 26 1.10 16.33 -2.01
C THR A 26 0.03 15.43 -2.62
N PHE A 27 -0.39 14.36 -1.94
CA PHE A 27 -1.40 13.45 -2.46
C PHE A 27 -2.78 14.11 -2.59
N GLN A 28 -3.13 15.06 -1.72
CA GLN A 28 -4.35 15.85 -1.85
C GLN A 28 -4.37 16.73 -3.11
N LYS A 29 -3.21 17.16 -3.61
CA LYS A 29 -3.10 17.89 -4.88
C LYS A 29 -3.17 16.92 -6.06
N VAL A 30 -2.40 15.83 -5.98
CA VAL A 30 -2.39 14.78 -7.01
C VAL A 30 -3.78 14.23 -7.24
N GLU A 31 -4.58 13.99 -6.21
CA GLU A 31 -5.95 13.49 -6.34
C GLU A 31 -6.81 14.38 -7.25
N LYS A 32 -6.72 15.70 -7.06
CA LYS A 32 -7.46 16.68 -7.88
C LYS A 32 -6.98 16.68 -9.33
N ASP A 33 -5.68 16.54 -9.53
CA ASP A 33 -5.08 16.59 -10.87
C ASP A 33 -5.30 15.28 -11.64
N VAL A 34 -5.49 14.16 -10.94
CA VAL A 34 -5.61 12.81 -11.53
C VAL A 34 -7.01 12.53 -12.08
N GLU A 35 -8.07 13.11 -11.51
CA GLU A 35 -9.43 12.98 -12.03
C GLU A 35 -9.57 13.55 -13.45
N GLU A 36 -8.78 14.57 -13.79
CA GLU A 36 -8.75 15.20 -15.11
C GLU A 36 -7.58 14.71 -15.99
N GLY A 37 -6.74 13.82 -15.45
CA GLY A 37 -5.49 13.36 -16.06
C GLY A 37 -5.66 12.28 -17.12
N ASP A 38 -4.64 12.11 -17.97
CA ASP A 38 -4.62 11.02 -18.93
C ASP A 38 -4.31 9.65 -18.28
N ARG A 39 -4.41 8.58 -19.08
CA ARG A 39 -4.16 7.21 -18.61
C ARG A 39 -2.75 7.04 -18.02
N LEU A 40 -1.73 7.72 -18.54
CA LEU A 40 -0.37 7.60 -18.03
C LEU A 40 -0.26 8.28 -16.66
N GLN A 41 -0.87 9.45 -16.50
CA GLN A 41 -0.91 10.18 -15.22
C GLN A 41 -1.60 9.35 -14.13
N LEU A 42 -2.75 8.73 -14.44
CA LEU A 42 -3.44 7.79 -13.55
C LEU A 42 -2.51 6.65 -13.09
N ILE A 43 -1.80 6.02 -14.03
CA ILE A 43 -0.86 4.93 -13.70
C ILE A 43 0.26 5.41 -12.78
N LEU A 44 0.87 6.56 -13.09
CA LEU A 44 1.98 7.10 -12.30
C LEU A 44 1.55 7.50 -10.89
N ALA A 45 0.40 8.17 -10.76
CA ALA A 45 -0.15 8.57 -9.47
C ALA A 45 -0.49 7.36 -8.59
N THR A 46 -1.19 6.36 -9.15
CA THR A 46 -1.51 5.12 -8.42
C THR A 46 -0.24 4.39 -7.98
N ARG A 47 0.78 4.30 -8.83
CA ARG A 47 2.07 3.69 -8.45
C ARG A 47 2.76 4.45 -7.33
N ALA A 48 2.75 5.78 -7.37
CA ALA A 48 3.30 6.60 -6.31
C ALA A 48 2.54 6.35 -4.99
N ALA A 49 1.20 6.34 -5.01
CA ALA A 49 0.38 6.05 -3.84
C ALA A 49 0.72 4.68 -3.24
N PHE A 50 0.85 3.63 -4.06
CA PHE A 50 1.24 2.29 -3.61
C PHE A 50 2.61 2.29 -2.91
N GLN A 51 3.61 2.94 -3.50
CA GLN A 51 4.95 3.03 -2.90
C GLN A 51 4.93 3.73 -1.55
N HIS A 52 4.15 4.80 -1.42
CA HIS A 52 4.02 5.52 -0.16
C HIS A 52 3.24 4.71 0.88
N MET A 53 2.14 4.05 0.51
CA MET A 53 1.38 3.19 1.42
C MET A 53 2.24 2.04 1.97
N MET A 54 2.99 1.34 1.11
CA MET A 54 3.88 0.26 1.55
C MET A 54 4.92 0.74 2.57
N ARG A 55 5.51 1.93 2.36
CA ARG A 55 6.47 2.51 3.31
C ARG A 55 5.83 2.85 4.64
N THR A 56 4.63 3.42 4.63
CA THR A 56 3.89 3.78 5.85
C THR A 56 3.46 2.55 6.64
N ILE A 57 2.93 1.53 5.96
CA ILE A 57 2.56 0.25 6.59
C ILE A 57 3.79 -0.42 7.22
N LYS A 58 4.92 -0.46 6.49
CA LYS A 58 6.18 -1.01 7.02
C LYS A 58 6.68 -0.24 8.25
N ALA A 59 6.53 1.07 8.29
CA ALA A 59 6.90 1.86 9.46
C ALA A 59 6.01 1.54 10.68
N PHE A 60 4.69 1.37 10.48
CA PHE A 60 3.80 0.91 11.54
C PHE A 60 4.14 -0.50 12.03
N ASP A 61 4.44 -1.43 11.12
CA ASP A 61 4.89 -2.78 11.49
C ASP A 61 6.18 -2.74 12.32
N HIS A 62 7.17 -1.94 11.93
CA HIS A 62 8.38 -1.74 12.74
C HIS A 62 8.09 -1.16 14.13
N TRP A 63 7.15 -0.21 14.25
CA TRP A 63 6.73 0.32 15.56
C TRP A 63 6.13 -0.78 16.45
N LEU A 64 5.33 -1.68 15.87
CA LEU A 64 4.74 -2.81 16.57
C LEU A 64 5.76 -3.91 16.95
N GLN A 65 7.00 -3.81 16.46
CA GLN A 65 8.13 -4.68 16.82
C GLN A 65 9.10 -4.00 17.79
N ASP A 66 9.00 -2.68 18.00
CA ASP A 66 9.89 -1.92 18.88
C ASP A 66 9.48 -2.08 20.36
N PRO A 67 10.34 -2.68 21.23
CA PRO A 67 10.02 -2.88 22.65
C PRO A 67 9.73 -1.59 23.41
N VAL A 68 10.31 -0.46 23.01
CA VAL A 68 10.07 0.84 23.62
C VAL A 68 8.65 1.31 23.31
N ILE A 69 8.19 1.13 22.07
CA ILE A 69 6.82 1.49 21.68
C ILE A 69 5.83 0.53 22.34
N ILE A 70 6.04 -0.78 22.24
CA ILE A 70 5.14 -1.80 22.80
C ILE A 70 4.93 -1.61 24.30
N SER A 71 5.97 -1.20 25.03
CA SER A 71 5.88 -0.98 26.49
C SER A 71 5.11 0.28 26.90
N HIS A 72 4.83 1.20 25.98
CA HIS A 72 4.19 2.49 26.27
C HIS A 72 2.90 2.74 25.46
N ILE A 73 2.68 2.02 24.35
CA ILE A 73 1.48 2.17 23.53
C ILE A 73 0.25 1.69 24.30
N THR A 74 -0.84 2.48 24.26
CA THR A 74 -2.08 2.09 24.93
C THR A 74 -2.92 1.18 24.05
N ARG A 75 -3.86 0.45 24.67
CA ARG A 75 -4.80 -0.40 23.95
C ARG A 75 -5.66 0.40 22.97
N GLU A 76 -6.06 1.61 23.35
CA GLU A 76 -6.87 2.51 22.52
C GLU A 76 -6.12 2.88 21.25
N MET A 77 -4.83 3.22 21.34
CA MET A 77 -3.98 3.50 20.17
C MET A 77 -3.89 2.29 19.24
N LEU A 78 -3.74 1.08 19.79
CA LEU A 78 -3.71 -0.15 19.00
C LEU A 78 -5.04 -0.42 18.28
N ILE A 79 -6.17 -0.14 18.94
CA ILE A 79 -7.50 -0.29 18.34
C ILE A 79 -7.68 0.69 17.18
N GLU A 80 -7.25 1.95 17.35
CA GLU A 80 -7.31 2.94 16.28
C GLU A 80 -6.50 2.50 15.06
N VAL A 81 -5.25 2.05 15.26
CA VAL A 81 -4.40 1.52 14.18
C VAL A 81 -5.07 0.32 13.51
N TRP A 82 -5.59 -0.64 14.29
CA TRP A 82 -6.28 -1.81 13.77
C TRP A 82 -7.49 -1.43 12.91
N GLN A 83 -8.35 -0.55 13.39
CA GLN A 83 -9.57 -0.15 12.67
C GLN A 83 -9.27 0.50 11.33
N VAL A 84 -8.24 1.34 11.26
CA VAL A 84 -7.83 1.98 10.00
C VAL A 84 -7.18 0.97 9.06
N MET A 85 -6.24 0.15 9.55
CA MET A 85 -5.56 -0.85 8.73
C MET A 85 -6.49 -1.94 8.23
N TYR A 86 -7.49 -2.34 9.02
CA TYR A 86 -8.51 -3.27 8.59
C TYR A 86 -9.31 -2.72 7.40
N LYS A 87 -9.72 -1.44 7.43
CA LYS A 87 -10.41 -0.80 6.31
C LYS A 87 -9.56 -0.76 5.04
N VAL A 88 -8.31 -0.33 5.17
CA VAL A 88 -7.36 -0.30 4.04
C VAL A 88 -7.15 -1.70 3.45
N LEU A 89 -6.99 -2.72 4.31
CA LEU A 89 -6.84 -4.11 3.88
C LEU A 89 -8.08 -4.59 3.14
N THR A 90 -9.29 -4.36 3.67
CA THR A 90 -10.53 -4.80 3.03
C THR A 90 -10.74 -4.11 1.70
N GLU A 91 -10.55 -2.78 1.62
CA GLU A 91 -10.69 -2.03 0.37
C GLU A 91 -9.68 -2.52 -0.69
N LEU A 92 -8.45 -2.81 -0.29
CA LEU A 92 -7.42 -3.34 -1.17
C LEU A 92 -7.75 -4.75 -1.69
N LEU A 93 -8.28 -5.63 -0.83
CA LEU A 93 -8.68 -6.97 -1.23
C LEU A 93 -9.90 -6.93 -2.15
N GLU A 94 -10.88 -6.08 -1.87
CA GLU A 94 -12.08 -5.93 -2.70
C GLU A 94 -11.72 -5.44 -4.11
N ILE A 95 -10.85 -4.43 -4.21
CA ILE A 95 -10.44 -3.88 -5.52
C ILE A 95 -9.58 -4.88 -6.31
N ASP A 96 -8.70 -5.63 -5.64
CA ASP A 96 -7.90 -6.69 -6.28
C ASP A 96 -8.80 -7.80 -6.84
N ILE A 97 -9.71 -8.33 -6.03
CA ILE A 97 -10.66 -9.37 -6.44
C ILE A 97 -11.45 -8.90 -7.66
N LYS A 98 -11.99 -7.68 -7.61
CA LYS A 98 -12.78 -7.10 -8.68
C LYS A 98 -11.97 -6.97 -9.97
N HIS A 99 -10.86 -6.25 -9.93
CA HIS A 99 -10.11 -5.92 -11.14
C HIS A 99 -9.34 -7.12 -11.71
N THR A 100 -8.84 -8.03 -10.88
CA THR A 100 -8.24 -9.28 -11.37
C THR A 100 -9.28 -10.14 -12.09
N SER A 101 -10.51 -10.20 -11.56
CA SER A 101 -11.62 -10.90 -12.22
C SER A 101 -12.02 -10.23 -13.54
N GLU A 102 -12.18 -8.90 -13.56
CA GLU A 102 -12.51 -8.13 -14.77
C GLU A 102 -11.41 -8.28 -15.84
N MET A 103 -10.14 -8.21 -15.44
CA MET A 103 -9.01 -8.38 -16.36
C MET A 103 -8.96 -9.79 -16.95
N ARG A 104 -9.23 -10.83 -16.15
CA ARG A 104 -9.36 -12.20 -16.66
C ARG A 104 -10.44 -12.29 -17.75
N GLN A 105 -11.63 -11.75 -17.48
CA GLN A 105 -12.75 -11.76 -18.43
C GLN A 105 -12.41 -10.99 -19.72
N LEU A 106 -11.76 -9.83 -19.58
CA LEU A 106 -11.32 -9.03 -20.72
C LEU A 106 -10.31 -9.78 -21.59
N LEU A 107 -9.29 -10.40 -20.98
CA LEU A 107 -8.27 -11.16 -21.70
C LEU A 107 -8.87 -12.37 -22.41
N GLU A 108 -9.79 -13.09 -21.77
CA GLU A 108 -10.51 -14.20 -22.38
C GLU A 108 -11.32 -13.75 -23.61
N LYS A 109 -12.02 -12.62 -23.51
CA LYS A 109 -12.77 -12.04 -24.63
C LYS A 109 -11.83 -11.65 -25.78
N LEU A 110 -10.72 -10.97 -25.49
CA LEU A 110 -9.74 -10.58 -26.52
C LEU A 110 -9.09 -11.78 -27.20
N ALA A 111 -8.85 -12.87 -26.45
CA ALA A 111 -8.32 -14.12 -27.00
C ALA A 111 -9.30 -14.75 -28.01
N ARG A 112 -10.59 -14.84 -27.63
CA ARG A 112 -11.65 -15.36 -28.51
C ARG A 112 -11.84 -14.51 -29.77
N GLU A 113 -11.66 -13.20 -29.65
CA GLU A 113 -11.78 -12.26 -30.78
C GLU A 113 -10.50 -12.14 -31.63
N GLY A 114 -9.41 -12.82 -31.26
CA GLY A 114 -8.12 -12.73 -31.96
C GLY A 114 -7.44 -11.35 -31.85
N LYS A 115 -7.80 -10.54 -30.84
CA LYS A 115 -7.31 -9.16 -30.62
C LYS A 115 -6.27 -9.06 -29.50
N LEU A 116 -5.77 -10.20 -29.02
CA LEU A 116 -4.82 -10.25 -27.93
C LEU A 116 -3.44 -9.80 -28.44
N ASN A 117 -2.82 -8.84 -27.75
CA ASN A 117 -1.50 -8.33 -28.13
C ASN A 117 -0.42 -9.43 -27.99
N PRO A 118 0.52 -9.59 -28.94
CA PRO A 118 1.60 -10.57 -28.87
C PRO A 118 2.38 -10.59 -27.54
N LEU A 119 2.58 -9.44 -26.90
CA LEU A 119 3.26 -9.36 -25.60
C LEU A 119 2.50 -10.06 -24.48
N ALA A 120 1.16 -10.07 -24.52
CA ALA A 120 0.34 -10.78 -23.54
C ALA A 120 0.28 -12.30 -23.80
N ALA A 121 0.58 -12.74 -25.03
CA ALA A 121 0.68 -14.16 -25.35
C ALA A 121 2.01 -14.79 -24.88
N ALA A 122 3.06 -13.97 -24.71
CA ALA A 122 4.42 -14.41 -24.34
C ALA A 122 4.63 -14.66 -22.84
N VAL A 123 3.71 -14.25 -21.96
CA VAL A 123 3.84 -14.34 -20.48
C VAL A 123 3.70 -15.78 -19.93
N LYS A 124 3.54 -16.79 -20.81
CA LYS A 124 3.47 -18.22 -20.42
C LYS A 124 4.85 -18.89 -20.27
N SER A 125 5.81 -18.26 -19.60
CA SER A 125 7.02 -18.96 -19.13
C SER A 125 6.97 -19.10 -17.61
N GLU A 126 7.21 -20.32 -17.14
CA GLU A 126 6.86 -20.92 -15.84
C GLU A 126 7.42 -20.22 -14.58
N GLU A 127 8.14 -19.11 -14.72
CA GLU A 127 8.83 -18.42 -13.62
C GLU A 127 7.94 -17.46 -12.81
N GLU A 128 6.79 -17.02 -13.32
CA GLU A 128 5.89 -16.08 -12.61
C GLU A 128 4.82 -16.74 -11.73
N GLU A 129 4.60 -18.06 -11.82
CA GLU A 129 3.63 -18.77 -10.98
C GLU A 129 4.01 -18.79 -9.49
N GLU A 130 5.29 -18.59 -9.16
CA GLU A 130 5.77 -18.59 -7.79
C GLU A 130 5.53 -17.24 -7.06
N GLN A 131 5.47 -16.13 -7.79
CA GLN A 131 5.22 -14.78 -7.24
C GLN A 131 3.73 -14.44 -7.10
N ARG A 132 2.85 -15.11 -7.87
CA ARG A 132 1.40 -14.89 -7.83
C ARG A 132 0.64 -15.74 -6.81
N ARG A 133 1.34 -16.57 -6.02
CA ARG A 133 0.69 -17.33 -4.95
C ARG A 133 0.26 -16.33 -3.87
N PRO A 134 -1.04 -16.30 -3.49
CA PRO A 134 -1.46 -15.45 -2.38
C PRO A 134 -0.64 -15.86 -1.15
N PRO A 135 -0.15 -14.90 -0.35
CA PRO A 135 0.55 -15.22 0.88
C PRO A 135 -0.40 -16.06 1.74
N THR A 136 0.00 -17.30 2.05
CA THR A 136 -0.75 -18.14 2.97
C THR A 136 -0.78 -17.44 4.32
N LEU A 137 -1.98 -17.20 4.86
CA LEU A 137 -2.16 -16.70 6.22
C LEU A 137 -1.42 -17.64 7.18
N SER A 138 -0.25 -17.20 7.64
CA SER A 138 0.43 -17.78 8.80
C SER A 138 -0.05 -16.93 9.97
N VAL A 139 -1.13 -17.35 10.60
CA VAL A 139 -1.61 -16.77 11.87
C VAL A 139 -0.94 -17.52 13.01
#